data_AF-A0A529KWC9-F1
#
_entry.id   AF-A0A529KWC9-F1
#
_cell.length_a   1.000
_cell.length_b   1.000
_cell.length_c   1.000
_cell.angle_alpha   90.00
_cell.angle_beta   90.00
_cell.angle_gamma   90.00
#
_symmetry.space_group_name_H-M   'P 1'
#
loop_
_entity.id
_entity.type
_entity.pdbx_description
1 polymer ?
#
loop_
_entity_poly.entity_id
_entity_poly.type
_entity_poly.pdbx_seq_one_letter_code
_entity_poly.pdbx_strand_id
1 'polypeptide(L)'
;LLALNRSASRAALFSGSSTTKLTGCSVMSNSIAPDAIKLQGSASLDVDCLISAGGMSLANPVKTFCTSLITQALPAADPFADLPAPPATNPCQNGNQSTLQPGTYCRGLSLSGSVTLSPGVYVIQGGDFKANSNANISGEGVIIYLAGSSGVTMNGTATVNLSAPTSGTYSGVLFYGDRANLAGSNTFNGTADSLLTGALYFPTQAVNYLGNFSGKNGCTQVVASTVQWSGNTTINQDCTSLGMREIPATQSVRLVE
;
A
#
# COMPACT_ATOMS: atom_id res chain seq x y z
N LEU A 1 -4.17 3.33 6.96
CA LEU A 1 -2.97 3.75 6.18
C LEU A 1 -1.93 4.25 7.17
N LEU A 2 -0.67 3.87 7.00
CA LEU A 2 0.43 4.33 7.84
C LEU A 2 1.64 4.77 6.97
N ALA A 3 2.06 6.03 7.13
CA ALA A 3 3.31 6.54 6.60
C ALA A 3 4.39 6.47 7.69
N LEU A 4 5.45 5.69 7.44
CA LEU A 4 6.48 5.33 8.43
C LEU A 4 7.63 6.33 8.51
N ASN A 5 7.85 7.15 7.48
CA ASN A 5 8.96 8.10 7.45
C ASN A 5 8.85 9.12 8.59
N ARG A 6 9.95 9.33 9.33
CA ARG A 6 9.96 10.17 10.54
C ARG A 6 10.18 11.66 10.30
N SER A 7 10.59 12.07 9.11
CA SER A 7 10.95 13.47 8.83
C SER A 7 10.45 14.00 7.49
N ALA A 8 9.86 13.16 6.65
CA ALA A 8 9.38 13.58 5.34
C ALA A 8 8.26 14.62 5.45
N SER A 9 8.43 15.73 4.75
CA SER A 9 7.33 16.63 4.42
C SER A 9 6.32 15.87 3.57
N ARG A 10 5.02 16.07 3.83
CA ARG A 10 3.92 15.40 3.09
C ARG A 10 4.03 13.87 3.09
N ALA A 11 4.42 13.29 4.23
CA ALA A 11 4.58 11.85 4.36
C ALA A 11 3.31 11.07 4.02
N ALA A 12 2.13 11.61 4.36
CA ALA A 12 0.85 11.20 3.78
C ALA A 12 0.25 12.38 3.02
N LEU A 13 0.18 12.28 1.69
CA LEU A 13 -0.30 13.32 0.80
C LEU A 13 -1.56 12.86 0.07
N PHE A 14 -2.64 13.63 0.22
CA PHE A 14 -3.88 13.49 -0.56
C PHE A 14 -4.00 14.71 -1.47
N SER A 15 -4.09 14.49 -2.79
CA SER A 15 -3.92 15.56 -3.77
C SER A 15 -4.77 15.39 -5.04
N GLY A 16 -4.89 16.45 -5.84
CA GLY A 16 -5.69 16.45 -7.05
C GLY A 16 -7.16 16.73 -6.75
N SER A 17 -8.05 15.94 -7.33
CA SER A 17 -9.51 15.97 -7.11
C SER A 17 -10.02 14.66 -6.51
N SER A 18 -9.19 13.97 -5.73
CA SER A 18 -9.50 12.65 -5.18
C SER A 18 -10.56 12.71 -4.08
N THR A 19 -11.49 11.76 -4.08
CA THR A 19 -12.41 11.47 -2.97
C THR A 19 -11.99 10.17 -2.32
N THR A 20 -11.42 10.25 -1.12
CA THR A 20 -10.93 9.08 -0.40
C THR A 20 -11.80 8.85 0.84
N LYS A 21 -12.49 7.71 0.88
CA LYS A 21 -13.29 7.28 2.03
C LYS A 21 -12.64 6.05 2.67
N LEU A 22 -12.22 6.15 3.92
CA LEU A 22 -11.64 5.06 4.69
C LEU A 22 -12.57 4.77 5.89
N THR A 23 -13.53 3.87 5.69
CA THR A 23 -14.52 3.54 6.72
C THR A 23 -13.92 2.55 7.72
N GLY A 24 -13.88 2.91 9.01
CA GLY A 24 -13.22 2.10 10.02
C GLY A 24 -11.71 2.31 10.06
N CYS A 25 -11.10 3.05 9.13
CA CYS A 25 -9.64 3.15 9.02
C CYS A 25 -9.12 4.52 9.45
N SER A 26 -7.99 4.50 10.14
CA SER A 26 -7.20 5.71 10.42
C SER A 26 -6.11 5.97 9.38
N VAL A 27 -5.76 7.25 9.20
CA VAL A 27 -4.56 7.69 8.49
C VAL A 27 -3.56 8.14 9.53
N MET A 28 -2.38 7.53 9.51
CA MET A 28 -1.32 7.79 10.47
C MET A 28 -0.03 8.22 9.76
N SER A 29 0.69 9.16 10.34
CA SER A 29 1.99 9.61 9.86
C SER A 29 2.99 9.71 11.01
N ASN A 30 4.12 9.03 10.87
CA ASN A 30 5.23 9.08 11.82
C ASN A 30 6.12 10.31 11.63
N SER A 31 5.85 11.15 10.62
CA SER A 31 6.68 12.30 10.32
C SER A 31 6.44 13.44 11.31
N ILE A 32 7.52 14.03 11.82
CA ILE A 32 7.48 15.23 12.66
C ILE A 32 7.36 16.54 11.87
N ALA A 33 7.29 16.46 10.53
CA ALA A 33 7.18 17.65 9.68
C ALA A 33 5.88 18.43 9.96
N PRO A 34 5.87 19.76 9.77
CA PRO A 34 4.66 20.57 9.98
C PRO A 34 3.52 20.23 9.00
N ASP A 35 3.82 19.64 7.85
CA ASP A 35 2.86 19.15 6.86
C ASP A 35 2.92 17.62 6.69
N ALA A 36 3.17 16.88 7.77
CA ALA A 36 3.31 15.42 7.77
C ALA A 36 2.09 14.67 7.20
N ILE A 37 0.88 15.16 7.47
CA ILE A 37 -0.32 14.83 6.69
C ILE A 37 -0.73 16.07 5.92
N LYS A 38 -0.88 15.95 4.60
CA LYS A 38 -1.28 17.05 3.73
C LYS A 38 -2.47 16.67 2.87
N LEU A 39 -3.49 17.52 2.89
CA LEU A 39 -4.61 17.49 1.95
C LEU A 39 -4.54 18.76 1.11
N GLN A 40 -4.47 18.63 -0.21
CA GLN A 40 -4.34 19.77 -1.13
C GLN A 40 -5.17 19.61 -2.41
N GLY A 41 -5.30 20.70 -3.17
CA GLY A 41 -6.15 20.74 -4.36
C GLY A 41 -7.63 20.71 -3.97
N SER A 42 -8.43 19.97 -4.72
CA SER A 42 -9.86 19.76 -4.45
C SER A 42 -10.14 18.39 -3.82
N ALA A 43 -9.11 17.75 -3.27
CA ALA A 43 -9.24 16.45 -2.63
C ALA A 43 -10.11 16.52 -1.36
N SER A 44 -10.92 15.49 -1.15
CA SER A 44 -11.74 15.28 0.05
C SER A 44 -11.40 13.96 0.73
N LEU A 45 -11.54 13.94 2.05
CA LEU A 45 -11.12 12.82 2.89
C LEU A 45 -12.20 12.55 3.96
N ASP A 46 -12.71 11.32 4.00
CA ASP A 46 -13.62 10.79 5.03
C ASP A 46 -12.93 9.60 5.69
N VAL A 47 -12.55 9.73 6.96
CA VAL A 47 -11.70 8.75 7.67
C VAL A 47 -12.14 8.64 9.13
N ASP A 48 -11.76 7.59 9.83
CA ASP A 48 -12.07 7.52 11.26
C ASP A 48 -11.25 8.56 12.04
N CYS A 49 -9.92 8.50 11.93
CA CYS A 49 -9.03 9.41 12.63
C CYS A 49 -7.83 9.81 11.75
N LEU A 50 -7.39 11.06 11.92
CA LEU A 50 -6.11 11.55 11.43
C LEU A 50 -5.15 11.66 12.62
N ILE A 51 -4.00 11.00 12.52
CA ILE A 51 -3.01 10.95 13.59
C ILE A 51 -1.62 11.25 13.02
N SER A 52 -0.92 12.22 13.57
CA SER A 52 0.40 12.64 13.11
C SER A 52 1.36 12.83 14.28
N ALA A 53 2.61 12.40 14.12
CA ALA A 53 3.69 12.75 15.04
C ALA A 53 4.08 14.24 14.90
N GLY A 54 3.83 14.84 13.74
CA GLY A 54 4.07 16.25 13.44
C GLY A 54 2.78 17.03 13.27
N GLY A 55 2.78 17.94 12.29
CA GLY A 55 1.63 18.77 11.94
C GLY A 55 0.77 18.19 10.82
N MET A 56 -0.30 18.91 10.50
CA MET A 56 -1.20 18.62 9.39
C MET A 56 -1.50 19.92 8.62
N SER A 57 -1.53 19.85 7.29
CA SER A 57 -1.89 20.96 6.41
C SER A 57 -3.09 20.55 5.55
N LEU A 58 -4.29 20.99 5.93
CA LEU A 58 -5.55 20.55 5.30
C LEU A 58 -6.19 21.72 4.53
N ALA A 59 -6.15 21.68 3.20
CA ALA A 59 -6.72 22.73 2.35
C ALA A 59 -8.26 22.70 2.30
N ASN A 60 -8.88 21.56 2.60
CA ASN A 60 -10.33 21.35 2.59
C ASN A 60 -10.76 20.70 3.92
N PRO A 61 -12.04 20.83 4.32
CA PRO A 61 -12.58 20.10 5.46
C PRO A 61 -12.42 18.59 5.30
N VAL A 62 -12.06 17.92 6.39
CA VAL A 62 -11.99 16.45 6.50
C VAL A 62 -13.14 15.99 7.36
N LYS A 63 -13.82 14.93 6.95
CA LYS A 63 -14.81 14.27 7.81
C LYS A 63 -14.09 13.22 8.65
N THR A 64 -14.19 13.35 9.98
CA THR A 64 -13.57 12.43 10.92
C THR A 64 -14.60 11.88 11.92
N PHE A 65 -14.43 10.63 12.33
CA PHE A 65 -15.19 10.06 13.45
C PHE A 65 -14.56 10.43 14.81
N CYS A 66 -13.23 10.54 14.86
CA CYS A 66 -12.51 11.06 16.00
C CYS A 66 -12.98 12.49 16.37
N THR A 67 -13.08 12.77 17.67
CA THR A 67 -13.49 14.09 18.20
C THR A 67 -12.56 15.23 17.81
N SER A 68 -11.30 14.92 17.51
CA SER A 68 -10.30 15.91 17.09
C SER A 68 -9.19 15.26 16.26
N LEU A 69 -8.51 16.08 15.45
CA LEU A 69 -7.25 15.71 14.81
C LEU A 69 -6.17 15.50 15.88
N ILE A 70 -5.42 14.40 15.80
CA ILE A 70 -4.38 14.07 16.78
C ILE A 70 -3.01 14.43 16.19
N THR A 71 -2.34 15.43 16.77
CA THR A 71 -0.96 15.82 16.40
C THR A 71 -0.02 15.56 17.57
N GLN A 72 1.29 15.59 17.33
CA GLN A 72 2.31 15.29 18.34
C GLN A 72 2.12 13.91 19.00
N ALA A 73 1.53 12.97 18.26
CA ALA A 73 1.40 11.59 18.71
C ALA A 73 2.77 10.89 18.73
N LEU A 74 2.89 9.84 19.55
CA LEU A 74 4.05 8.95 19.43
C LEU A 74 4.05 8.27 18.06
N PRO A 75 5.21 8.08 17.40
CA PRO A 75 5.27 7.34 16.15
C PRO A 75 4.71 5.92 16.30
N ALA A 76 3.89 5.49 15.35
CA ALA A 76 3.39 4.13 15.26
C ALA A 76 4.55 3.16 14.96
N ALA A 77 4.51 1.99 15.59
CA ALA A 77 5.39 0.88 15.22
C ALA A 77 5.02 0.38 13.81
N ASP A 78 6.00 -0.17 13.10
CA ASP A 78 5.76 -0.86 11.83
C ASP A 78 5.08 -2.22 12.11
N PRO A 79 3.82 -2.44 11.68
CA PRO A 79 3.05 -3.66 11.95
C PRO A 79 3.63 -4.92 11.28
N PHE A 80 4.52 -4.76 10.31
CA PHE A 80 5.15 -5.84 9.58
C PHE A 80 6.66 -5.91 9.84
N ALA A 81 7.18 -5.24 10.87
CA ALA A 81 8.62 -5.22 11.17
C ALA A 81 9.22 -6.62 11.39
N ASP A 82 8.43 -7.55 11.94
CA ASP A 82 8.78 -8.95 12.20
C ASP A 82 8.69 -9.84 10.95
N LEU A 83 8.05 -9.38 9.87
CA LEU A 83 7.83 -10.18 8.68
C LEU A 83 9.17 -10.42 7.93
N PRO A 84 9.65 -11.67 7.79
CA PRO A 84 10.89 -11.94 7.07
C PRO A 84 10.72 -11.66 5.57
N ALA A 85 11.79 -11.25 4.89
CA ALA A 85 11.77 -11.16 3.43
C ALA A 85 11.58 -12.55 2.79
N PRO A 86 10.67 -12.72 1.83
CA PRO A 86 10.55 -13.97 1.09
C PRO A 86 11.87 -14.42 0.43
N PRO A 87 12.30 -15.67 0.63
CA PRO A 87 13.57 -16.14 0.09
C PRO A 87 13.49 -16.31 -1.42
N ALA A 88 14.54 -15.89 -2.13
CA ALA A 88 14.70 -16.21 -3.53
C ALA A 88 14.95 -17.72 -3.72
N THR A 89 14.43 -18.25 -4.81
CA THR A 89 14.51 -19.65 -5.24
C THR A 89 15.24 -19.76 -6.57
N ASN A 90 15.89 -20.89 -6.80
CA ASN A 90 16.56 -21.22 -8.05
C ASN A 90 16.03 -22.56 -8.59
N PRO A 91 15.97 -22.75 -9.92
CA PRO A 91 16.30 -21.76 -10.96
C PRO A 91 15.24 -20.65 -11.09
N CYS A 92 15.58 -19.58 -11.81
CA CYS A 92 14.65 -18.49 -12.12
C CYS A 92 13.47 -18.98 -12.98
N GLN A 93 12.28 -18.45 -12.72
CA GLN A 93 11.05 -18.71 -13.46
C GLN A 93 10.98 -17.94 -14.79
N ASN A 94 10.19 -18.47 -15.72
CA ASN A 94 9.86 -17.81 -16.99
C ASN A 94 8.56 -17.00 -16.86
N GLY A 95 8.65 -15.68 -17.12
CA GLY A 95 7.53 -14.73 -17.06
C GLY A 95 6.65 -14.65 -18.32
N ASN A 96 7.03 -15.32 -19.41
CA ASN A 96 6.33 -15.25 -20.70
C ASN A 96 5.28 -16.36 -20.83
N GLN A 97 4.33 -16.41 -19.90
CA GLN A 97 3.25 -17.40 -19.88
C GLN A 97 1.92 -16.75 -19.48
N SER A 98 0.80 -17.34 -19.92
CA SER A 98 -0.54 -16.91 -19.51
C SER A 98 -0.89 -17.36 -18.09
N THR A 99 -0.25 -18.41 -17.58
CA THR A 99 -0.33 -18.80 -16.17
C THR A 99 1.07 -18.86 -15.61
N LEU A 100 1.31 -18.08 -14.55
CA LEU A 100 2.57 -18.00 -13.85
C LEU A 100 2.53 -18.86 -12.59
N GLN A 101 3.67 -19.48 -12.30
CA GLN A 101 3.90 -20.29 -11.12
C GLN A 101 4.71 -19.49 -10.10
N PRO A 102 4.50 -19.72 -8.79
CA PRO A 102 5.31 -19.08 -7.77
C PRO A 102 6.80 -19.42 -7.92
N GLY A 103 7.66 -18.48 -7.54
CA GLY A 103 9.11 -18.59 -7.64
C GLY A 103 9.77 -17.25 -7.93
N THR A 104 11.03 -17.30 -8.38
CA THR A 104 11.85 -16.10 -8.55
C THR A 104 11.97 -15.68 -10.01
N TYR A 105 11.65 -14.43 -10.29
CA TYR A 105 11.75 -13.79 -11.60
C TYR A 105 12.95 -12.83 -11.59
N CYS A 106 14.07 -13.29 -12.16
CA CYS A 106 15.38 -12.66 -11.99
C CYS A 106 15.69 -11.48 -12.91
N ARG A 107 14.75 -11.08 -13.77
CA ARG A 107 14.91 -9.98 -14.74
C ARG A 107 13.70 -9.03 -14.69
N GLY A 108 13.11 -8.89 -13.51
CA GLY A 108 11.77 -8.34 -13.35
C GLY A 108 10.68 -9.24 -13.90
N LEU A 109 9.45 -8.73 -13.89
CA LEU A 109 8.26 -9.40 -14.39
C LEU A 109 7.33 -8.38 -15.06
N SER A 110 7.34 -8.36 -16.39
CA SER A 110 6.55 -7.44 -17.22
C SER A 110 5.38 -8.20 -17.86
N LEU A 111 4.17 -7.91 -17.41
CA LEU A 111 2.95 -8.64 -17.76
C LEU A 111 2.12 -7.88 -18.79
N SER A 112 1.58 -8.60 -19.77
CA SER A 112 0.74 -8.08 -20.85
C SER A 112 -0.29 -9.13 -21.27
N GLY A 113 -1.44 -8.71 -21.79
CA GLY A 113 -2.54 -9.62 -22.09
C GLY A 113 -3.16 -10.21 -20.82
N SER A 114 -3.76 -11.39 -20.93
CA SER A 114 -4.37 -12.09 -19.77
C SER A 114 -3.35 -12.99 -19.10
N VAL A 115 -3.07 -12.72 -17.81
CA VAL A 115 -2.10 -13.48 -17.01
C VAL A 115 -2.74 -13.88 -15.68
N THR A 116 -2.62 -15.15 -15.32
CA THR A 116 -3.08 -15.68 -14.03
C THR A 116 -1.89 -16.12 -13.18
N LEU A 117 -1.79 -15.65 -11.94
CA LEU A 117 -0.79 -16.07 -10.97
C LEU A 117 -1.39 -17.19 -10.12
N SER A 118 -0.75 -18.36 -10.14
CA SER A 118 -1.07 -19.44 -9.21
C SER A 118 -0.71 -19.03 -7.77
N PRO A 119 -1.44 -19.51 -6.74
CA PRO A 119 -1.16 -19.14 -5.35
C PRO A 119 0.30 -19.39 -4.95
N GLY A 120 0.88 -18.47 -4.19
CA GLY A 120 2.24 -18.61 -3.65
C GLY A 120 3.08 -17.34 -3.69
N VAL A 121 4.38 -17.52 -3.50
CA VAL A 121 5.37 -16.45 -3.37
C VAL A 121 6.01 -16.14 -4.72
N TYR A 122 5.96 -14.87 -5.13
CA TYR A 122 6.61 -14.33 -6.32
C TYR A 122 7.72 -13.38 -5.90
N VAL A 123 8.98 -13.79 -6.08
CA VAL A 123 10.13 -12.93 -5.81
C VAL A 123 10.57 -12.27 -7.11
N ILE A 124 10.49 -10.96 -7.19
CA ILE A 124 10.87 -10.18 -8.36
C ILE A 124 12.19 -9.48 -8.06
N GLN A 125 13.22 -9.73 -8.88
CA GLN A 125 14.55 -9.16 -8.70
C GLN A 125 15.18 -8.83 -10.06
N GLY A 126 16.17 -7.94 -10.08
CA GLY A 126 16.87 -7.55 -11.30
C GLY A 126 16.00 -6.79 -12.32
N GLY A 127 14.87 -6.24 -11.86
CA GLY A 127 13.88 -5.50 -12.65
C GLY A 127 12.54 -5.39 -11.92
N ASP A 128 11.59 -4.63 -12.47
CA ASP A 128 10.34 -4.30 -11.79
C ASP A 128 9.22 -5.31 -12.02
N PHE A 129 8.22 -5.31 -11.13
CA PHE A 129 6.90 -5.85 -11.43
C PHE A 129 6.12 -4.81 -12.23
N LYS A 130 5.82 -5.11 -13.49
CA LYS A 130 5.15 -4.18 -14.40
C LYS A 130 3.85 -4.77 -14.95
N ALA A 131 2.73 -4.12 -14.69
CA ALA A 131 1.48 -4.37 -15.41
C ALA A 131 1.38 -3.39 -16.58
N ASN A 132 1.58 -3.88 -17.82
CA ASN A 132 1.52 -3.04 -19.01
C ASN A 132 0.07 -2.62 -19.33
N SER A 133 -0.08 -1.62 -20.19
CA SER A 133 -1.39 -1.16 -20.66
C SER A 133 -2.25 -2.32 -21.17
N ASN A 134 -3.52 -2.33 -20.77
CA ASN A 134 -4.51 -3.35 -21.12
C ASN A 134 -4.15 -4.79 -20.67
N ALA A 135 -3.19 -4.95 -19.75
CA ALA A 135 -2.99 -6.23 -19.08
C ALA A 135 -4.21 -6.55 -18.19
N ASN A 136 -4.60 -7.81 -18.17
CA ASN A 136 -5.62 -8.36 -17.27
C ASN A 136 -4.96 -9.42 -16.40
N ILE A 137 -4.65 -9.06 -15.16
CA ILE A 137 -3.85 -9.88 -14.25
C ILE A 137 -4.77 -10.37 -13.13
N SER A 138 -4.82 -11.68 -12.90
CA SER A 138 -5.59 -12.29 -11.82
C SER A 138 -4.74 -13.22 -10.95
N GLY A 139 -5.10 -13.39 -9.68
CA GLY A 139 -4.42 -14.32 -8.79
C GLY A 139 -4.95 -14.25 -7.37
N GLU A 140 -5.10 -15.41 -6.73
CA GLU A 140 -5.54 -15.50 -5.34
C GLU A 140 -4.48 -16.19 -4.48
N GLY A 141 -4.31 -15.73 -3.24
CA GLY A 141 -3.33 -16.28 -2.33
C GLY A 141 -1.88 -16.03 -2.77
N VAL A 142 -1.61 -14.85 -3.34
CA VAL A 142 -0.29 -14.48 -3.85
C VAL A 142 0.38 -13.43 -2.99
N ILE A 143 1.70 -13.51 -2.88
CA ILE A 143 2.55 -12.41 -2.38
C ILE A 143 3.59 -12.08 -3.45
N ILE A 144 3.72 -10.79 -3.74
CA ILE A 144 4.72 -10.25 -4.66
C ILE A 144 5.77 -9.52 -3.81
N TYR A 145 6.95 -10.12 -3.70
CA TYR A 145 8.10 -9.53 -3.04
C TYR A 145 9.04 -8.90 -4.06
N LEU A 146 9.42 -7.65 -3.84
CA LEU A 146 10.33 -6.91 -4.70
C LEU A 146 11.69 -6.81 -4.02
N ALA A 147 12.63 -7.63 -4.46
CA ALA A 147 13.96 -7.74 -3.88
C ALA A 147 14.94 -6.71 -4.46
N GLY A 148 15.87 -6.24 -3.63
CA GLY A 148 16.85 -5.23 -4.04
C GLY A 148 16.17 -3.94 -4.48
N SER A 149 16.58 -3.40 -5.63
CA SER A 149 16.07 -2.12 -6.14
C SER A 149 14.75 -2.22 -6.92
N SER A 150 14.13 -3.40 -6.99
CA SER A 150 12.90 -3.63 -7.75
C SER A 150 11.71 -2.83 -7.20
N GLY A 151 10.85 -2.33 -8.11
CA GLY A 151 9.63 -1.58 -7.80
C GLY A 151 8.38 -2.12 -8.51
N VAL A 152 7.23 -1.52 -8.18
CA VAL A 152 5.94 -1.77 -8.86
C VAL A 152 5.65 -0.63 -9.83
N THR A 153 5.25 -0.97 -11.06
CA THR A 153 4.60 -0.03 -11.98
C THR A 153 3.37 -0.67 -12.61
N MET A 154 2.19 -0.15 -12.27
CA MET A 154 0.94 -0.52 -12.95
C MET A 154 0.47 0.63 -13.84
N ASN A 155 0.04 0.33 -15.06
CA ASN A 155 -0.48 1.33 -16.00
C ASN A 155 -1.99 1.54 -15.82
N GLY A 156 -2.48 2.76 -16.08
CA GLY A 156 -3.88 3.15 -15.81
C GLY A 156 -4.96 2.37 -16.57
N THR A 157 -4.62 1.70 -17.67
CA THR A 157 -5.56 0.85 -18.43
C THR A 157 -5.39 -0.64 -18.14
N ALA A 158 -4.51 -1.02 -17.21
CA ALA A 158 -4.42 -2.39 -16.74
C ALA A 158 -5.54 -2.67 -15.72
N THR A 159 -6.08 -3.89 -15.76
CA THR A 159 -7.00 -4.42 -14.75
C THR A 159 -6.24 -5.48 -13.93
N VAL A 160 -6.08 -5.24 -12.63
CA VAL A 160 -5.27 -6.10 -11.75
C VAL A 160 -6.11 -6.56 -10.56
N ASN A 161 -6.40 -7.86 -10.50
CA ASN A 161 -7.25 -8.50 -9.49
C ASN A 161 -6.43 -9.53 -8.71
N LEU A 162 -5.79 -9.08 -7.62
CA LEU A 162 -4.92 -9.90 -6.79
C LEU A 162 -5.39 -9.93 -5.34
N SER A 163 -5.27 -11.08 -4.68
CA SER A 163 -5.49 -11.22 -3.24
C SER A 163 -4.33 -11.89 -2.52
N ALA A 164 -3.98 -11.35 -1.37
CA ALA A 164 -3.00 -11.92 -0.45
C ALA A 164 -3.45 -13.31 0.06
N PRO A 165 -2.52 -14.17 0.49
CA PRO A 165 -2.88 -15.37 1.24
C PRO A 165 -3.61 -14.99 2.53
N THR A 166 -4.58 -15.82 2.96
CA THR A 166 -5.37 -15.61 4.18
C THR A 166 -4.80 -16.35 5.40
N SER A 167 -3.68 -17.07 5.21
CA SER A 167 -3.01 -17.85 6.26
C SER A 167 -1.51 -17.99 5.95
N GLY A 168 -0.75 -18.56 6.90
CA GLY A 168 0.69 -18.72 6.79
C GLY A 168 1.49 -17.44 7.11
N THR A 169 2.82 -17.52 6.96
CA THR A 169 3.75 -16.44 7.34
C THR A 169 3.41 -15.09 6.72
N TYR A 170 2.95 -15.09 5.47
CA TYR A 170 2.67 -13.89 4.68
C TYR A 170 1.18 -13.52 4.63
N SER A 171 0.37 -14.09 5.54
CA SER A 171 -1.06 -13.80 5.61
C SER A 171 -1.35 -12.30 5.58
N GLY A 172 -2.24 -11.89 4.67
CA GLY A 172 -2.69 -10.52 4.53
C GLY A 172 -1.72 -9.57 3.81
N VAL A 173 -0.53 -10.02 3.39
CA VAL A 173 0.45 -9.17 2.68
C VAL A 173 0.47 -9.52 1.19
N LEU A 174 0.09 -8.55 0.36
CA LEU A 174 0.01 -8.72 -1.09
C LEU A 174 1.29 -8.26 -1.80
N PHE A 175 1.79 -7.08 -1.43
CA PHE A 175 3.06 -6.54 -1.94
C PHE A 175 4.01 -6.26 -0.79
N TYR A 176 5.27 -6.65 -0.96
CA TYR A 176 6.33 -6.39 0.00
C TYR A 176 7.58 -5.87 -0.74
N GLY A 177 7.93 -4.61 -0.53
CA GLY A 177 9.21 -4.05 -1.00
C GLY A 177 10.37 -4.31 -0.05
N ASP A 178 11.55 -4.60 -0.59
CA ASP A 178 12.78 -4.75 0.18
C ASP A 178 13.04 -3.55 1.10
N ARG A 179 13.31 -3.83 2.38
CA ARG A 179 13.64 -2.83 3.40
C ARG A 179 14.99 -2.16 3.15
N ALA A 180 15.88 -2.81 2.39
CA ALA A 180 17.16 -2.23 2.01
C ALA A 180 17.05 -1.19 0.88
N ASN A 181 15.90 -1.13 0.18
CA ASN A 181 15.68 -0.17 -0.89
C ASN A 181 15.19 1.17 -0.33
N LEU A 182 16.10 2.14 -0.24
CA LEU A 182 15.84 3.45 0.39
C LEU A 182 15.35 4.52 -0.59
N ALA A 183 15.38 4.26 -1.90
CA ALA A 183 15.05 5.24 -2.94
C ALA A 183 13.92 4.78 -3.88
N GLY A 184 13.34 3.61 -3.62
CA GLY A 184 12.25 3.04 -4.43
C GLY A 184 10.97 3.88 -4.39
N SER A 185 10.26 3.88 -5.51
CA SER A 185 8.94 4.48 -5.66
C SER A 185 8.05 3.50 -6.40
N ASN A 186 6.85 3.24 -5.87
CA ASN A 186 5.96 2.19 -6.32
C ASN A 186 4.64 2.80 -6.78
N THR A 187 4.30 2.60 -8.04
CA THR A 187 3.12 3.22 -8.66
C THR A 187 2.03 2.19 -8.88
N PHE A 188 0.91 2.40 -8.19
CA PHE A 188 -0.32 1.63 -8.32
C PHE A 188 -1.35 2.48 -9.07
N ASN A 189 -1.49 2.19 -10.35
CA ASN A 189 -2.47 2.79 -11.25
C ASN A 189 -3.17 1.68 -12.03
N GLY A 190 -4.42 1.89 -12.39
CA GLY A 190 -5.25 0.85 -12.97
C GLY A 190 -6.68 1.32 -13.13
N THR A 191 -7.48 0.47 -13.74
CA THR A 191 -8.91 0.72 -13.96
C THR A 191 -9.70 0.66 -12.65
N ALA A 192 -10.93 1.17 -12.66
CA ALA A 192 -11.86 1.03 -11.54
C ALA A 192 -12.25 -0.44 -11.25
N ASP A 193 -12.04 -1.34 -12.22
CA ASP A 193 -12.32 -2.78 -12.10
C ASP A 193 -11.18 -3.56 -11.44
N SER A 194 -10.05 -2.92 -11.15
CA SER A 194 -8.94 -3.55 -10.43
C SER A 194 -9.31 -3.80 -8.97
N LEU A 195 -8.73 -4.84 -8.36
CA LEU A 195 -8.90 -5.18 -6.95
C LEU A 195 -7.57 -5.64 -6.36
N LEU A 196 -6.99 -4.86 -5.45
CA LEU A 196 -5.79 -5.25 -4.70
C LEU A 196 -6.17 -5.55 -3.24
N THR A 197 -6.38 -6.83 -2.94
CA THR A 197 -6.85 -7.27 -1.63
C THR A 197 -5.66 -7.69 -0.76
N GLY A 198 -5.34 -6.90 0.26
CA GLY A 198 -4.17 -7.14 1.12
C GLY A 198 -3.40 -5.87 1.48
N ALA A 199 -2.29 -6.04 2.20
CA ALA A 199 -1.37 -4.98 2.54
C ALA A 199 -0.35 -4.73 1.42
N LEU A 200 -0.16 -3.44 1.12
CA LEU A 200 0.95 -2.90 0.33
C LEU A 200 2.01 -2.41 1.32
N TYR A 201 3.05 -3.22 1.54
CA TYR A 201 4.09 -2.98 2.54
C TYR A 201 5.41 -2.54 1.89
N PHE A 202 5.76 -1.27 2.07
CA PHE A 202 6.91 -0.60 1.45
C PHE A 202 7.64 0.28 2.47
N PRO A 203 8.24 -0.30 3.53
CA PRO A 203 8.61 0.44 4.74
C PRO A 203 9.60 1.59 4.53
N THR A 204 10.43 1.49 3.49
CA THR A 204 11.47 2.47 3.16
C THR A 204 11.24 3.19 1.84
N GLN A 205 10.18 2.84 1.11
CA GLN A 205 9.91 3.30 -0.25
C GLN A 205 8.62 4.11 -0.35
N ALA A 206 8.52 4.98 -1.35
CA ALA A 206 7.30 5.72 -1.62
C ALA A 206 6.25 4.84 -2.31
N VAL A 207 4.98 5.09 -2.01
CA VAL A 207 3.82 4.52 -2.72
C VAL A 207 3.00 5.65 -3.32
N ASN A 208 2.80 5.60 -4.64
CA ASN A 208 1.91 6.49 -5.38
C ASN A 208 0.66 5.70 -5.79
N TYR A 209 -0.45 5.98 -5.11
CA TYR A 209 -1.74 5.36 -5.36
C TYR A 209 -2.59 6.29 -6.22
N LEU A 210 -2.58 6.03 -7.54
CA LEU A 210 -3.20 6.88 -8.54
C LEU A 210 -4.55 6.35 -9.03
N GLY A 211 -4.79 5.04 -8.91
CA GLY A 211 -5.99 4.38 -9.41
C GLY A 211 -7.22 4.55 -8.52
N ASN A 212 -8.41 4.33 -9.12
CA ASN A 212 -9.70 4.47 -8.45
C ASN A 212 -10.24 3.14 -7.87
N PHE A 213 -9.34 2.24 -7.49
CA PHE A 213 -9.69 0.89 -7.07
C PHE A 213 -9.38 0.65 -5.58
N SER A 214 -10.01 -0.36 -5.01
CA SER A 214 -9.71 -0.91 -3.69
C SER A 214 -9.79 -2.43 -3.73
N GLY A 215 -9.42 -3.11 -2.64
CA GLY A 215 -9.54 -4.56 -2.55
C GLY A 215 -10.99 -5.03 -2.46
N LYS A 216 -11.20 -6.34 -2.51
CA LYS A 216 -12.51 -6.96 -2.30
C LYS A 216 -13.11 -6.44 -0.98
N ASN A 217 -14.36 -5.97 -1.02
CA ASN A 217 -15.04 -5.33 0.12
C ASN A 217 -14.30 -4.11 0.71
N GLY A 218 -13.42 -3.45 -0.05
CA GLY A 218 -12.61 -2.32 0.41
C GLY A 218 -11.33 -2.72 1.14
N CYS A 219 -10.92 -3.99 1.10
CA CYS A 219 -9.82 -4.51 1.91
C CYS A 219 -8.43 -4.29 1.30
N THR A 220 -7.95 -3.05 1.37
CA THR A 220 -6.56 -2.68 1.05
C THR A 220 -5.95 -1.91 2.21
N GLN A 221 -4.78 -2.35 2.65
CA GLN A 221 -3.97 -1.61 3.63
C GLN A 221 -2.71 -1.07 2.96
N VAL A 222 -2.27 0.13 3.33
CA VAL A 222 -1.03 0.72 2.85
C VAL A 222 -0.16 1.10 4.03
N VAL A 223 1.04 0.52 4.08
CA VAL A 223 2.10 0.81 5.05
C VAL A 223 3.37 1.09 4.26
N ALA A 224 3.78 2.35 4.17
CA ALA A 224 4.92 2.74 3.34
C ALA A 224 5.78 3.82 4.00
N SER A 225 6.96 4.13 3.46
CA SER A 225 7.75 5.28 3.92
C SER A 225 6.96 6.57 3.74
N THR A 226 6.49 6.83 2.52
CA THR A 226 5.56 7.92 2.21
C THR A 226 4.45 7.41 1.31
N VAL A 227 3.25 7.96 1.45
CA VAL A 227 2.09 7.62 0.62
C VAL A 227 1.56 8.88 -0.04
N GLN A 228 1.48 8.87 -1.37
CA GLN A 228 0.72 9.85 -2.14
C GLN A 228 -0.53 9.19 -2.71
N TRP A 229 -1.67 9.81 -2.45
CA TRP A 229 -2.98 9.39 -2.93
C TRP A 229 -3.56 10.46 -3.85
N SER A 230 -3.98 10.05 -5.04
CA SER A 230 -4.68 10.93 -5.97
C SER A 230 -5.86 10.27 -6.67
N GLY A 231 -6.10 8.98 -6.41
CA GLY A 231 -7.28 8.26 -6.91
C GLY A 231 -8.51 8.37 -6.00
N ASN A 232 -9.69 8.22 -6.57
CA ASN A 232 -10.96 8.11 -5.85
C ASN A 232 -11.17 6.69 -5.34
N THR A 233 -11.29 6.48 -4.03
CA THR A 233 -11.35 5.12 -3.47
C THR A 233 -12.20 5.04 -2.21
N THR A 234 -12.88 3.90 -2.03
CA THR A 234 -13.48 3.51 -0.74
C THR A 234 -12.76 2.29 -0.19
N ILE A 235 -12.21 2.41 1.02
CA ILE A 235 -11.51 1.35 1.76
C ILE A 235 -12.26 1.11 3.06
N ASN A 236 -12.34 -0.15 3.48
CA ASN A 236 -12.99 -0.57 4.72
C ASN A 236 -11.98 -1.30 5.61
N GLN A 237 -12.16 -1.22 6.93
CA GLN A 237 -11.15 -1.73 7.86
C GLN A 237 -11.33 -3.18 8.31
N ASP A 238 -12.55 -3.71 8.37
CA ASP A 238 -12.75 -5.08 8.80
C ASP A 238 -12.40 -6.07 7.68
N CYS A 239 -11.14 -6.49 7.72
CA CYS A 239 -10.56 -7.45 6.80
C CYS A 239 -9.90 -8.62 7.54
N THR A 240 -10.31 -8.81 8.80
CA THR A 240 -9.83 -9.90 9.67
C THR A 240 -10.11 -11.27 9.04
N SER A 241 -11.28 -11.41 8.41
CA SER A 241 -11.68 -12.60 7.64
C SER A 241 -10.77 -12.91 6.43
N LEU A 242 -9.95 -11.94 6.00
CA LEU A 242 -8.97 -12.08 4.92
C LEU A 242 -7.53 -12.25 5.43
N GLY A 243 -7.36 -12.50 6.73
CA GLY A 243 -6.06 -12.74 7.35
C GLY A 243 -5.18 -11.49 7.45
N MET A 244 -5.76 -10.29 7.32
CA MET A 244 -5.03 -9.03 7.46
C MET A 244 -4.76 -8.70 8.93
N ARG A 245 -3.54 -8.25 9.22
CA ARG A 245 -3.16 -7.76 10.54
C ARG A 245 -3.77 -6.38 10.80
N GLU A 246 -3.98 -6.06 12.07
CA GLU A 246 -4.33 -4.70 12.47
C GLU A 246 -3.12 -3.77 12.35
N ILE A 247 -3.34 -2.54 11.89
CA ILE A 247 -2.33 -1.49 11.97
C ILE A 247 -2.51 -0.82 13.33
N PRO A 248 -1.52 -0.89 14.24
CA PRO A 248 -1.68 -0.39 15.59
C PRO A 248 -1.93 1.12 15.57
N ALA A 249 -3.04 1.54 16.18
CA ALA A 249 -3.29 2.95 16.43
C ALA A 249 -2.38 3.43 17.57
N THR A 250 -1.71 4.56 17.39
CA THR A 250 -0.82 5.13 18.42
C THR A 250 -1.64 5.60 19.61
N GLN A 251 -1.15 5.36 20.83
CA GLN A 251 -1.68 5.97 22.03
C GLN A 251 -1.31 7.45 22.05
N SER A 252 -2.29 8.35 22.24
CA SER A 252 -2.02 9.75 22.54
C SER A 252 -1.96 9.93 24.06
N VAL A 253 -0.90 10.58 24.55
CA VAL A 253 -0.81 11.03 25.94
C VAL A 253 -1.23 12.50 25.95
N ARG A 254 -2.41 12.80 26.48
CA ARG A 254 -2.87 14.17 26.71
C ARG A 254 -2.64 14.50 28.18
N LEU A 255 -1.72 15.42 28.46
CA LEU A 255 -1.67 16.08 29.78
C LEU A 255 -2.94 16.93 29.91
N VAL A 256 -3.72 16.65 30.95
CA VAL A 256 -4.84 17.50 31.37
C VAL A 256 -4.28 18.34 32.51
N GLU A 257 -4.08 19.65 32.25
CA GLU A 257 -3.95 20.65 33.32
C GLU A 257 -5.33 21.02 33.88
#